data_AF-A0A317JBC7-F1
#
_entry.id   AF-A0A317JBC7-F1
#
_cell.length_a   1.000
_cell.length_b   1.000
_cell.length_c   1.000
_cell.angle_alpha   90.00
_cell.angle_beta   90.00
_cell.angle_gamma   90.00
#
_symmetry.space_group_name_H-M   'P 1'
#
loop_
_entity.id
_entity.type
_entity.pdbx_description
1 polymer ?
#
loop_
_entity_poly.entity_id
_entity_poly.type
_entity_poly.pdbx_seq_one_letter_code
_entity_poly.pdbx_strand_id
1 'polypeptide(L)'
;MTFKRVLHPQEYATGHKLTSDLVGIGFRLAAPFPKDQPNIEDTLVAASIEGVVREDFRVLALLVDWLEIHIERVNIDRLTKLVCLRDEKLVRAFWASIAHWQRTDPRMKKLFKTRPKERVDLIPGGSDYLIQRKGEDERFARSPLRVASQTLRHRPSDILGPTELAQKHSAYRWRTVIGPSYRADMWAVIEANPLLKANEVAMRTYGSWPTAWKVKRDWTVLNSSRLRRPHSRTSH
;
A
#
# COMPACT_ATOMS: atom_id res chain seq x y z
N MET A 1 20.82 -16.57 18.28
CA MET A 1 20.24 -16.72 16.93
C MET A 1 20.24 -15.37 16.23
N THR A 2 20.94 -15.25 15.10
CA THR A 2 21.06 -14.01 14.33
C THR A 2 19.72 -13.72 13.63
N PHE A 3 19.12 -12.58 13.91
CA PHE A 3 17.87 -12.15 13.30
C PHE A 3 18.06 -11.93 11.79
N LYS A 4 17.46 -12.79 10.95
CA LYS A 4 17.39 -12.56 9.49
C LYS A 4 16.10 -11.82 9.16
N ARG A 5 16.24 -10.59 8.68
CA ARG A 5 15.11 -9.70 8.40
C ARG A 5 14.36 -10.16 7.15
N VAL A 6 13.05 -10.37 7.27
CA VAL A 6 12.13 -10.48 6.13
C VAL A 6 11.86 -9.07 5.59
N LEU A 7 12.04 -8.87 4.28
CA LEU A 7 11.94 -7.55 3.64
C LEU A 7 10.82 -7.45 2.61
N HIS A 8 10.23 -8.57 2.22
CA HIS A 8 9.21 -8.69 1.18
C HIS A 8 8.44 -10.02 1.37
N PRO A 9 7.22 -10.13 0.84
CA PRO A 9 6.50 -11.40 0.81
C PRO A 9 7.23 -12.41 -0.10
N GLN A 10 7.16 -13.70 0.24
CA GLN A 10 7.70 -14.77 -0.62
C GLN A 10 6.91 -14.89 -1.92
N GLU A 11 5.59 -14.70 -1.84
CA GLU A 11 4.67 -14.74 -2.97
C GLU A 11 3.64 -13.63 -2.84
N TYR A 12 3.32 -12.99 -3.96
CA TYR A 12 2.24 -12.01 -4.03
C TYR A 12 0.89 -12.72 -4.15
N ALA A 13 -0.14 -12.15 -3.50
CA ALA A 13 -1.49 -12.64 -3.62
C ALA A 13 -2.00 -12.52 -5.07
N THR A 14 -2.79 -13.50 -5.51
CA THR A 14 -3.45 -13.51 -6.82
C THR A 14 -4.88 -14.01 -6.68
N GLY A 15 -5.72 -13.77 -7.69
CA GLY A 15 -7.12 -14.26 -7.72
C GLY A 15 -7.91 -13.92 -6.46
N HIS A 16 -8.61 -14.90 -5.89
CA HIS A 16 -9.45 -14.71 -4.68
C HIS A 16 -8.68 -14.18 -3.47
N LYS A 17 -7.40 -14.56 -3.31
CA LYS A 17 -6.57 -14.07 -2.21
C LYS A 17 -6.28 -12.57 -2.38
N LEU A 18 -5.99 -12.14 -3.61
CA LEU A 18 -5.83 -10.72 -3.91
C LEU A 18 -7.14 -9.97 -3.72
N THR A 19 -8.29 -10.51 -4.15
CA THR A 19 -9.60 -9.88 -3.92
C THR A 19 -9.86 -9.70 -2.42
N SER A 20 -9.56 -10.70 -1.60
CA SER A 20 -9.68 -10.65 -0.15
C SER A 20 -8.79 -9.55 0.46
N ASP A 21 -7.54 -9.44 0.01
CA ASP A 21 -6.59 -8.41 0.45
C ASP A 21 -7.03 -7.01 -0.01
N LEU A 22 -7.52 -6.86 -1.25
CA LEU A 22 -8.06 -5.61 -1.80
C LEU A 22 -9.24 -5.08 -0.98
N VAL A 23 -10.20 -5.95 -0.63
CA VAL A 23 -11.31 -5.55 0.25
C VAL A 23 -10.80 -5.12 1.62
N GLY A 24 -9.81 -5.83 2.18
CA GLY A 24 -9.20 -5.46 3.46
C GLY A 24 -8.50 -4.10 3.46
N ILE A 25 -8.00 -3.63 2.31
CA ILE A 25 -7.45 -2.26 2.15
C ILE A 25 -8.46 -1.24 1.62
N GLY A 26 -9.75 -1.58 1.54
CA GLY A 26 -10.82 -0.63 1.29
C GLY A 26 -11.38 -0.59 -0.13
N PHE A 27 -11.16 -1.63 -0.95
CA PHE A 27 -11.88 -1.77 -2.21
C PHE A 27 -13.28 -2.33 -1.96
N ARG A 28 -14.31 -1.76 -2.59
CA ARG A 28 -15.70 -2.24 -2.54
C ARG A 28 -15.92 -3.37 -3.55
N LEU A 29 -15.26 -4.50 -3.32
CA LEU A 29 -15.43 -5.73 -4.08
C LEU A 29 -16.17 -6.79 -3.27
N ALA A 30 -16.77 -7.76 -3.95
CA ALA A 30 -17.35 -8.93 -3.29
C ALA A 30 -16.23 -9.94 -2.97
N ALA A 31 -15.94 -10.11 -1.68
CA ALA A 31 -15.06 -11.17 -1.18
C ALA A 31 -15.77 -11.89 -0.03
N PRO A 32 -15.95 -13.23 -0.09
CA PRO A 32 -16.64 -13.98 0.98
C PRO A 32 -15.93 -13.87 2.33
N PHE A 33 -14.60 -13.85 2.31
CA PHE A 33 -13.77 -13.74 3.50
C PHE A 33 -12.71 -12.65 3.28
N PRO A 34 -13.04 -11.38 3.51
CA PRO A 34 -12.06 -10.30 3.47
C PRO A 34 -10.97 -10.54 4.51
N LYS A 35 -9.71 -10.36 4.13
CA LYS A 35 -8.60 -10.52 5.06
C LYS A 35 -8.59 -9.34 6.02
N ASP A 36 -8.43 -9.63 7.30
CA ASP A 36 -8.21 -8.60 8.30
C ASP A 36 -6.74 -8.12 8.26
N GLN A 37 -6.56 -6.80 8.24
CA GLN A 37 -5.26 -6.12 8.23
C GLN A 37 -4.24 -6.64 7.18
N PRO A 38 -4.58 -6.78 5.89
CA PRO A 38 -3.58 -7.07 4.86
C PRO A 38 -2.46 -6.03 4.83
N ASN A 39 -1.26 -6.42 4.42
CA ASN A 39 -0.19 -5.43 4.23
C ASN A 39 -0.52 -4.58 3.00
N ILE A 40 -0.68 -3.27 3.21
CA ILE A 40 -1.08 -2.32 2.16
C ILE A 40 -0.12 -2.37 0.98
N GLU A 41 1.19 -2.20 1.19
CA GLU A 41 2.14 -2.15 0.08
C GLU A 41 2.26 -3.48 -0.67
N ASP A 42 2.21 -4.61 0.04
CA ASP A 42 2.23 -5.92 -0.61
C ASP A 42 1.00 -6.11 -1.51
N THR A 43 -0.17 -5.67 -1.03
CA THR A 43 -1.45 -5.74 -1.76
C THR A 43 -1.45 -4.82 -2.98
N LEU A 44 -0.93 -3.61 -2.85
CA LEU A 44 -0.84 -2.66 -3.97
C LEU A 44 0.10 -3.18 -5.06
N VAL A 45 1.25 -3.76 -4.69
CA VAL A 45 2.16 -4.36 -5.67
C VAL A 45 1.52 -5.58 -6.33
N ALA A 46 0.87 -6.45 -5.55
CA ALA A 46 0.12 -7.59 -6.10
C ALA A 46 -0.96 -7.14 -7.09
N ALA A 47 -1.73 -6.10 -6.75
CA ALA A 47 -2.74 -5.52 -7.63
C ALA A 47 -2.13 -4.93 -8.91
N SER A 48 -0.96 -4.30 -8.82
CA SER A 48 -0.26 -3.79 -10.01
C SER A 48 0.20 -4.92 -10.92
N ILE A 49 0.68 -6.04 -10.36
CA ILE A 49 1.08 -7.23 -11.12
C ILE A 49 -0.14 -7.84 -11.82
N GLU A 50 -1.24 -8.05 -11.10
CA GLU A 50 -2.50 -8.54 -11.68
C GLU A 50 -2.98 -7.61 -12.81
N GLY A 51 -2.93 -6.31 -12.58
CA GLY A 51 -3.43 -5.32 -13.53
C GLY A 51 -2.61 -5.17 -14.81
N VAL A 52 -1.27 -5.21 -14.73
CA VAL A 52 -0.41 -4.94 -15.91
C VAL A 52 0.20 -6.19 -16.53
N VAL A 53 0.43 -7.25 -15.75
CA VAL A 53 1.05 -8.49 -16.26
C VAL A 53 0.00 -9.52 -16.67
N ARG A 54 -1.12 -9.56 -15.94
CA ARG A 54 -2.25 -10.45 -16.25
C ARG A 54 -3.40 -9.75 -16.96
N GLU A 55 -3.19 -8.49 -17.33
CA GLU A 55 -4.10 -7.66 -18.11
C GLU A 55 -5.49 -7.47 -17.45
N ASP A 56 -5.57 -7.57 -16.12
CA ASP A 56 -6.80 -7.22 -15.38
C ASP A 56 -6.93 -5.70 -15.22
N PHE A 57 -7.35 -5.05 -16.30
CA PHE A 57 -7.52 -3.59 -16.30
C PHE A 57 -8.63 -3.11 -15.35
N ARG A 58 -9.51 -3.98 -14.88
CA ARG A 58 -10.49 -3.62 -13.85
C ARG A 58 -9.79 -3.44 -12.51
N VAL A 59 -8.93 -4.38 -12.11
CA VAL A 59 -8.12 -4.24 -10.89
C VAL A 59 -7.17 -3.05 -11.03
N LEU A 60 -6.56 -2.87 -12.20
CA LEU A 60 -5.66 -1.74 -12.43
C LEU A 60 -6.38 -0.39 -12.31
N ALA A 61 -7.58 -0.26 -12.88
CA ALA A 61 -8.40 0.95 -12.78
C ALA A 61 -8.73 1.29 -11.32
N LEU A 62 -9.21 0.31 -10.56
CA LEU A 62 -9.51 0.50 -9.13
C LEU A 62 -8.24 0.82 -8.32
N LEU A 63 -7.09 0.23 -8.68
CA LEU A 63 -5.81 0.55 -8.04
C LEU A 63 -5.43 2.02 -8.26
N VAL A 64 -5.61 2.55 -9.47
CA VAL A 64 -5.33 3.95 -9.76
C VAL A 64 -6.24 4.88 -8.94
N ASP A 65 -7.54 4.57 -8.86
CA ASP A 65 -8.48 5.35 -8.04
C ASP A 65 -8.16 5.25 -6.54
N TRP A 66 -7.74 4.07 -6.07
CA TRP A 66 -7.29 3.90 -4.68
C TRP A 66 -6.06 4.76 -4.39
N LEU A 67 -5.08 4.79 -5.31
CA LEU A 67 -3.89 5.60 -5.15
C LEU A 67 -4.25 7.09 -5.15
N GLU A 68 -5.17 7.54 -5.99
CA GLU A 68 -5.66 8.92 -5.98
C GLU A 68 -6.14 9.35 -4.59
N ILE A 69 -6.91 8.50 -3.92
CA ILE A 69 -7.53 8.80 -2.63
C ILE A 69 -6.54 8.63 -1.47
N HIS A 70 -5.66 7.63 -1.53
CA HIS A 70 -4.93 7.13 -0.35
C HIS A 70 -3.41 7.26 -0.41
N ILE A 71 -2.82 7.77 -1.50
CA ILE A 71 -1.36 7.78 -1.68
C ILE A 71 -0.61 8.40 -0.51
N GLU A 72 -1.20 9.41 0.14
CA GLU A 72 -0.60 10.08 1.29
C GLU A 72 -0.33 9.16 2.49
N ARG A 73 -1.07 8.04 2.60
CA ARG A 73 -0.98 7.04 3.69
C ARG A 73 -0.17 5.80 3.28
N VAL A 74 0.43 5.80 2.09
CA VAL A 74 1.29 4.71 1.62
C VAL A 74 2.72 4.89 2.12
N ASN A 75 3.34 3.81 2.60
CA ASN A 75 4.74 3.81 2.98
C ASN A 75 5.61 3.69 1.72
N ILE A 76 5.90 4.84 1.09
CA ILE A 76 6.62 4.91 -0.19
C ILE A 76 8.02 4.30 -0.13
N ASP A 77 8.72 4.38 1.00
CA ASP A 77 10.03 3.75 1.16
C ASP A 77 9.93 2.21 1.13
N ARG A 78 8.87 1.62 1.70
CA ARG A 78 8.62 0.17 1.58
C ARG A 78 8.21 -0.16 0.15
N LEU A 79 7.24 0.56 -0.39
CA LEU A 79 6.74 0.35 -1.75
C LEU A 79 7.87 0.37 -2.77
N THR A 80 8.76 1.36 -2.69
CA THR A 80 9.93 1.47 -3.58
C THR A 80 10.81 0.23 -3.53
N LYS A 81 11.06 -0.34 -2.35
CA LYS A 81 11.85 -1.57 -2.23
C LYS A 81 11.16 -2.75 -2.90
N LEU A 82 9.86 -2.91 -2.70
CA LEU A 82 9.08 -3.98 -3.33
C LEU A 82 9.08 -3.85 -4.86
N VAL A 83 8.90 -2.65 -5.38
CA VAL A 83 8.91 -2.38 -6.82
C VAL A 83 10.30 -2.60 -7.43
N CYS A 84 11.37 -2.22 -6.73
CA CYS A 84 12.75 -2.47 -7.18
C CYS A 84 13.12 -3.95 -7.26
N LEU A 85 12.43 -4.82 -6.51
CA LEU A 85 12.64 -6.28 -6.57
C LEU A 85 11.89 -6.93 -7.75
N ARG A 86 11.15 -6.17 -8.54
CA ARG A 86 10.41 -6.68 -9.71
C ARG A 86 11.23 -6.54 -10.99
N ASP A 87 11.23 -7.61 -11.79
CA ASP A 87 11.87 -7.65 -13.10
C ASP A 87 10.93 -7.20 -14.22
N GLU A 88 9.61 -7.21 -13.97
CA GLU A 88 8.61 -6.85 -14.97
C GLU A 88 8.67 -5.36 -15.29
N LYS A 89 9.04 -5.06 -16.55
CA LYS A 89 9.14 -3.68 -17.05
C LYS A 89 7.82 -2.91 -16.89
N LEU A 90 6.68 -3.56 -17.14
CA LEU A 90 5.35 -2.94 -17.02
C LEU A 90 5.02 -2.54 -15.58
N VAL A 91 5.36 -3.36 -14.59
CA VAL A 91 5.15 -3.03 -13.16
C VAL A 91 5.98 -1.81 -12.78
N ARG A 92 7.26 -1.77 -13.19
CA ARG A 92 8.14 -0.63 -12.95
C ARG A 92 7.68 0.63 -13.69
N ALA A 93 7.19 0.49 -14.92
CA ALA A 93 6.62 1.59 -15.71
C ALA A 93 5.37 2.16 -15.04
N PHE A 94 4.46 1.30 -14.57
CA PHE A 94 3.26 1.70 -13.84
C PHE A 94 3.61 2.52 -12.60
N TRP A 95 4.45 1.99 -11.71
CA TRP A 95 4.80 2.69 -10.47
C TRP A 95 5.59 3.97 -10.70
N ALA A 96 6.45 4.01 -11.71
CA ALA A 96 7.12 5.25 -12.10
C ALA A 96 6.12 6.27 -12.69
N SER A 97 5.04 5.82 -13.31
CA SER A 97 3.99 6.69 -13.84
C SER A 97 3.14 7.29 -12.74
N ILE A 98 2.78 6.50 -11.73
CA ILE A 98 2.15 7.02 -10.50
C ILE A 98 3.06 8.05 -9.81
N ALA A 99 4.36 7.76 -9.71
CA ALA A 99 5.33 8.70 -9.15
C ALA A 99 5.46 9.99 -9.97
N HIS A 100 5.28 9.92 -11.29
CA HIS A 100 5.26 11.07 -12.19
C HIS A 100 3.98 11.91 -12.01
N TRP A 101 2.83 11.25 -11.92
CA TRP A 101 1.55 11.90 -11.65
C TRP A 101 1.59 12.65 -10.30
N GLN A 102 2.17 12.01 -9.29
CA GLN A 102 2.34 12.56 -7.93
C GLN A 102 3.67 13.31 -7.75
N ARG A 103 4.21 13.93 -8.81
CA ARG A 103 5.56 14.57 -8.82
C ARG A 103 5.76 15.69 -7.80
N THR A 104 4.68 16.26 -7.27
CA THR A 104 4.73 17.28 -6.20
C THR A 104 5.10 16.67 -4.84
N ASP A 105 4.90 15.37 -4.66
CA ASP A 105 5.29 14.66 -3.44
C ASP A 105 6.77 14.26 -3.48
N PRO A 106 7.63 14.82 -2.61
CA PRO A 106 9.06 14.52 -2.60
C PRO A 106 9.38 13.06 -2.28
N ARG A 107 8.47 12.31 -1.64
CA ARG A 107 8.64 10.87 -1.35
C ARG A 107 8.74 10.05 -2.63
N MET A 108 8.11 10.50 -3.71
CA MET A 108 8.03 9.79 -5.00
C MET A 108 9.34 9.77 -5.77
N LYS A 109 10.30 10.64 -5.42
CA LYS A 109 11.57 10.79 -6.16
C LYS A 109 12.33 9.48 -6.37
N LYS A 110 12.38 8.61 -5.36
CA LYS A 110 13.07 7.32 -5.46
C LYS A 110 12.29 6.34 -6.32
N LEU A 111 10.96 6.31 -6.18
CA LEU A 111 10.08 5.45 -6.98
C LEU A 111 10.16 5.83 -8.47
N PHE A 112 10.17 7.12 -8.81
CA PHE A 112 10.32 7.55 -10.20
C PHE A 112 11.65 7.13 -10.86
N LYS A 113 12.71 6.92 -10.07
CA LYS A 113 14.00 6.43 -10.59
C LYS A 113 13.95 4.97 -11.02
N THR A 114 12.91 4.21 -10.66
CA THR A 114 12.76 2.82 -11.12
C THR A 114 12.25 2.72 -12.55
N ARG A 115 11.93 3.84 -13.21
CA ARG A 115 11.39 3.87 -14.58
C ARG A 115 12.24 3.08 -15.58
N PRO A 116 11.60 2.43 -16.58
CA PRO A 116 12.32 1.97 -17.77
C PRO A 116 12.91 3.15 -18.54
N LYS A 117 13.88 2.85 -19.42
CA LYS A 117 14.51 3.87 -20.29
C LYS A 117 13.54 4.43 -21.33
N GLU A 118 12.70 3.56 -21.87
CA GLU A 118 11.71 3.88 -22.89
C GLU A 118 10.31 3.84 -22.29
N ARG A 119 9.38 4.59 -22.89
CA ARG A 119 7.97 4.50 -22.53
C ARG A 119 7.43 3.13 -22.97
N VAL A 120 6.59 2.53 -22.15
CA VAL A 120 6.02 1.21 -22.40
C VAL A 120 4.51 1.35 -22.58
N ASP A 121 3.96 0.65 -23.56
CA ASP A 121 2.52 0.60 -23.80
C ASP A 121 1.84 -0.34 -22.81
N LEU A 122 0.73 0.10 -22.20
CA LEU A 122 -0.07 -0.77 -21.32
C LEU A 122 -0.71 -1.92 -22.11
N ILE A 123 -1.21 -1.63 -23.32
CA ILE A 123 -1.78 -2.63 -24.23
C ILE A 123 -0.74 -2.91 -25.32
N PRO A 124 -0.22 -4.15 -25.42
CA PRO A 124 0.72 -4.52 -26.48
C PRO A 124 0.06 -4.40 -27.86
N GLY A 125 0.57 -3.49 -28.69
CA GLY A 125 0.02 -3.24 -30.02
C GLY A 125 -1.27 -2.42 -30.01
N GLY A 126 -1.35 -1.41 -30.88
CA GLY A 126 -2.55 -0.55 -31.03
C GLY A 126 -2.63 0.64 -30.07
N SER A 127 -1.72 0.77 -29.11
CA SER A 127 -1.65 1.95 -28.23
C SER A 127 -1.46 3.26 -29.01
N ASP A 128 -0.66 3.26 -30.08
CA ASP A 128 -0.49 4.45 -30.94
C ASP A 128 -1.80 4.92 -31.58
N TYR A 129 -2.57 3.98 -32.18
CA TYR A 129 -3.86 4.29 -32.79
C TYR A 129 -4.87 4.77 -31.75
N LEU A 130 -4.94 4.10 -30.60
CA LEU A 130 -5.88 4.48 -29.53
C LEU A 130 -5.54 5.85 -28.92
N ILE A 131 -4.26 6.13 -28.69
CA ILE A 131 -3.78 7.44 -28.20
C ILE A 131 -4.02 8.53 -29.24
N GLN A 132 -3.75 8.27 -30.52
CA GLN A 132 -4.02 9.23 -31.58
C GLN A 132 -5.51 9.58 -31.67
N ARG A 133 -6.39 8.60 -31.47
CA ARG A 133 -7.85 8.78 -31.58
C ARG A 133 -8.48 9.40 -30.33
N LYS A 134 -8.01 9.04 -29.13
CA LYS A 134 -8.67 9.37 -27.86
C LYS A 134 -7.83 10.24 -26.92
N GLY A 135 -6.57 10.48 -27.23
CA GLY A 135 -5.59 11.07 -26.32
C GLY A 135 -5.02 10.07 -25.31
N GLU A 136 -4.04 10.51 -24.53
CA GLU A 136 -3.52 9.78 -23.38
C GLU A 136 -4.40 10.03 -22.14
N ASP A 137 -4.48 9.06 -21.24
CA ASP A 137 -5.07 9.24 -19.91
C ASP A 137 -4.26 10.28 -19.13
N GLU A 138 -4.92 11.31 -18.58
CA GLU A 138 -4.26 12.43 -17.91
C GLU A 138 -3.36 12.00 -16.75
N ARG A 139 -3.72 10.91 -16.06
CA ARG A 139 -2.94 10.35 -14.94
C ARG A 139 -1.63 9.70 -15.41
N PHE A 140 -1.51 9.41 -16.71
CA PHE A 140 -0.35 8.78 -17.35
C PHE A 140 0.29 9.64 -18.44
N ALA A 141 -0.24 10.84 -18.69
CA ALA A 141 0.23 11.71 -19.75
C ALA A 141 1.72 12.01 -19.59
N ARG A 142 2.50 11.77 -20.65
CA ARG A 142 3.98 11.98 -20.68
C ARG A 142 4.76 11.17 -19.63
N SER A 143 4.13 10.18 -19.02
CA SER A 143 4.75 9.29 -18.04
C SER A 143 5.42 8.07 -18.71
N PRO A 144 6.21 7.27 -17.98
CA PRO A 144 6.83 6.05 -18.53
C PRO A 144 5.86 4.98 -19.03
N LEU A 145 4.60 4.97 -18.60
CA LEU A 145 3.56 4.08 -19.10
C LEU A 145 2.63 4.87 -20.02
N ARG A 146 2.33 4.31 -21.19
CA ARG A 146 1.40 4.87 -22.16
C ARG A 146 0.05 4.19 -22.00
N VAL A 147 -0.95 4.99 -21.68
CA VAL A 147 -2.33 4.54 -21.47
C VAL A 147 -3.23 5.43 -22.31
N ALA A 148 -3.98 4.84 -23.24
CA ALA A 148 -4.98 5.59 -24.00
C ALA A 148 -6.11 6.02 -23.06
N SER A 149 -6.67 7.20 -23.30
CA SER A 149 -7.81 7.70 -22.53
C SER A 149 -8.97 6.69 -22.52
N GLN A 150 -9.68 6.62 -21.39
CA GLN A 150 -10.79 5.70 -21.11
C GLN A 150 -10.42 4.20 -21.04
N THR A 151 -9.14 3.83 -21.16
CA THR A 151 -8.69 2.44 -20.94
C THR A 151 -8.92 2.02 -19.49
N LEU A 152 -8.58 2.90 -18.54
CA LEU A 152 -8.77 2.70 -17.11
C LEU A 152 -9.95 3.56 -16.63
N ARG A 153 -11.11 2.93 -16.42
CA ARG A 153 -12.32 3.64 -15.97
C ARG A 153 -12.11 4.26 -14.59
N HIS A 154 -12.56 5.49 -14.39
CA HIS A 154 -12.54 6.16 -13.09
C HIS A 154 -13.81 5.81 -12.29
N ARG A 155 -13.64 5.19 -11.12
CA ARG A 155 -14.70 4.70 -10.23
C ARG A 155 -14.33 4.90 -8.75
N PRO A 156 -14.13 6.15 -8.30
CA PRO A 156 -13.73 6.42 -6.92
C PRO A 156 -14.79 5.98 -5.89
N SER A 157 -16.06 5.85 -6.28
CA SER A 157 -17.14 5.31 -5.43
C SER A 157 -16.93 3.86 -5.01
N ASP A 158 -16.11 3.11 -5.73
CA ASP A 158 -15.76 1.73 -5.43
C ASP A 158 -14.62 1.63 -4.41
N ILE A 159 -14.14 2.75 -3.86
CA ILE A 159 -13.07 2.83 -2.87
C ILE A 159 -13.61 3.47 -1.58
N LEU A 160 -13.27 2.90 -0.42
CA LEU A 160 -13.61 3.48 0.89
C LEU A 160 -12.88 4.81 1.10
N GLY A 161 -13.54 5.79 1.71
CA GLY A 161 -12.87 7.04 2.06
C GLY A 161 -11.81 6.86 3.16
N PRO A 162 -10.87 7.82 3.34
CA PRO A 162 -9.84 7.74 4.39
C PRO A 162 -10.40 7.50 5.80
N THR A 163 -11.52 8.13 6.15
CA THR A 163 -12.17 7.97 7.46
C THR A 163 -12.69 6.54 7.65
N GLU A 164 -13.41 6.00 6.67
CA GLU A 164 -13.96 4.64 6.72
C GLU A 164 -12.84 3.60 6.80
N LEU A 165 -11.78 3.77 6.00
CA LEU A 165 -10.65 2.85 6.00
C LEU A 165 -9.85 2.91 7.32
N ALA A 166 -9.68 4.09 7.91
CA ALA A 166 -9.01 4.23 9.22
C ALA A 166 -9.80 3.59 10.37
N GLN A 167 -11.11 3.46 10.26
CA GLN A 167 -11.91 2.74 11.27
C GLN A 167 -11.68 1.23 11.17
N LYS A 168 -11.48 0.70 9.96
CA LYS A 168 -11.38 -0.74 9.69
C LYS A 168 -9.94 -1.27 9.73
N HIS A 169 -8.96 -0.45 9.36
CA HIS A 169 -7.58 -0.88 9.17
C HIS A 169 -6.64 -0.14 10.16
N SER A 170 -6.15 -0.85 11.18
CA SER A 170 -5.33 -0.31 12.26
C SER A 170 -4.00 0.27 11.77
N ALA A 171 -3.31 -0.41 10.84
CA ALA A 171 -2.11 0.15 10.23
C ALA A 171 -2.40 1.46 9.50
N TYR A 172 -3.46 1.50 8.68
CA TYR A 172 -3.89 2.73 8.02
C TYR A 172 -4.20 3.86 9.03
N ARG A 173 -4.91 3.53 10.12
CA ARG A 173 -5.19 4.47 11.22
C ARG A 173 -3.93 5.06 11.81
N TRP A 174 -2.97 4.22 12.20
CA TRP A 174 -1.73 4.69 12.80
C TRP A 174 -0.87 5.50 11.82
N ARG A 175 -0.95 5.22 10.52
CA ARG A 175 -0.28 6.03 9.49
C ARG A 175 -0.91 7.40 9.34
N THR A 176 -2.21 7.54 9.58
CA THR A 176 -2.86 8.86 9.65
C THR A 176 -2.37 9.67 10.86
N VAL A 177 -2.13 9.02 12.00
CA VAL A 177 -1.70 9.69 13.24
C VAL A 177 -0.20 10.02 13.24
N ILE A 178 0.65 9.07 12.83
CA ILE A 178 2.11 9.15 12.96
C ILE A 178 2.79 9.54 11.63
N GLY A 179 2.11 9.35 10.51
CA GLY A 179 2.69 9.36 9.17
C GLY A 179 3.02 7.95 8.66
N PRO A 180 3.03 7.75 7.33
CA PRO A 180 3.17 6.43 6.71
C PRO A 180 4.59 5.88 6.83
N SER A 181 4.84 5.15 7.92
CA SER A 181 6.16 4.68 8.30
C SER A 181 6.12 3.28 8.89
N TYR A 182 7.26 2.60 8.93
CA TYR A 182 7.39 1.32 9.65
C TYR A 182 6.98 1.45 11.12
N ARG A 183 7.23 2.60 11.75
CA ARG A 183 6.84 2.85 13.13
C ARG A 183 5.33 2.77 13.29
N ALA A 184 4.54 3.41 12.42
CA ALA A 184 3.08 3.36 12.45
C ALA A 184 2.56 1.91 12.35
N ASP A 185 3.12 1.11 11.46
CA ASP A 185 2.72 -0.31 11.34
C ASP A 185 3.06 -1.12 12.60
N MET A 186 4.18 -0.82 13.26
CA MET A 186 4.55 -1.48 14.52
C MET A 186 3.60 -1.10 15.66
N TRP A 187 3.12 0.15 15.71
CA TRP A 187 2.08 0.57 16.65
C TRP A 187 0.79 -0.25 16.44
N ALA A 188 0.38 -0.43 15.19
CA ALA A 188 -0.79 -1.25 14.86
C ALA A 188 -0.64 -2.72 15.28
N VAL A 189 0.54 -3.32 15.04
CA VAL A 189 0.82 -4.71 15.44
C VAL A 189 0.85 -4.88 16.96
N ILE A 190 1.45 -3.93 17.68
CA ILE A 190 1.51 -3.97 19.15
C ILE A 190 0.14 -3.70 19.77
N GLU A 191 -0.67 -2.80 19.20
CA GLU A 191 -2.04 -2.56 19.63
C GLU A 191 -2.89 -3.84 19.54
N ALA A 192 -2.75 -4.60 18.45
CA ALA A 192 -3.45 -5.87 18.28
C ALA A 192 -2.96 -6.96 19.24
N ASN A 193 -1.66 -6.99 19.55
CA ASN A 193 -1.09 -7.93 20.52
C ASN A 193 0.13 -7.33 21.26
N PRO A 194 -0.08 -6.77 22.46
CA PRO A 194 0.99 -6.15 23.25
C PRO A 194 2.09 -7.12 23.72
N LEU A 195 1.79 -8.43 23.76
CA LEU A 195 2.69 -9.46 24.26
C LEU A 195 3.78 -9.85 23.26
N LEU A 196 3.62 -9.51 21.98
CA LEU A 196 4.60 -9.83 20.93
C LEU A 196 5.99 -9.30 21.27
N LYS A 197 7.03 -10.13 21.13
CA LYS A 197 8.43 -9.70 21.32
C LYS A 197 8.84 -8.73 20.20
N ALA A 198 9.85 -7.90 20.47
CA ALA A 198 10.30 -6.89 19.50
C ALA A 198 10.75 -7.49 18.15
N ASN A 199 11.34 -8.69 18.15
CA ASN A 199 11.70 -9.40 16.92
C ASN A 199 10.46 -9.84 16.12
N GLU A 200 9.40 -10.31 16.79
CA GLU A 200 8.16 -10.71 16.12
C GLU A 200 7.47 -9.50 15.49
N VAL A 201 7.43 -8.38 16.22
CA VAL A 201 6.92 -7.10 15.69
C VAL A 201 7.71 -6.68 14.45
N ALA A 202 9.04 -6.70 14.52
CA ALA A 202 9.89 -6.36 13.39
C ALA A 202 9.66 -7.27 12.17
N MET A 203 9.50 -8.58 12.36
CA MET A 203 9.21 -9.52 11.27
C MET A 203 7.86 -9.23 10.61
N ARG A 204 6.80 -9.06 11.41
CA ARG A 204 5.44 -8.84 10.91
C ARG A 204 5.29 -7.54 10.12
N THR A 205 6.10 -6.52 10.41
CA THR A 205 6.05 -5.22 9.72
C THR A 205 7.18 -5.00 8.72
N TYR A 206 8.00 -6.02 8.43
CA TYR A 206 9.25 -5.90 7.67
C TYR A 206 10.21 -4.81 8.19
N GLY A 207 10.09 -4.48 9.48
CA GLY A 207 10.80 -3.42 10.14
C GLY A 207 12.17 -3.84 10.66
N SER A 208 12.89 -2.91 11.25
CA SER A 208 14.13 -3.22 11.97
C SER A 208 13.84 -3.52 13.44
N TRP A 209 14.62 -4.43 14.02
CA TRP A 209 14.51 -4.76 15.44
C TRP A 209 14.70 -3.55 16.36
N PRO A 210 15.69 -2.64 16.14
CA PRO A 210 15.86 -1.46 17.00
C PRO A 210 14.63 -0.55 17.02
N THR A 211 13.96 -0.36 15.87
CA THR A 211 12.73 0.43 15.81
C THR A 211 11.60 -0.28 16.58
N ALA A 212 11.43 -1.59 16.40
CA ALA A 212 10.41 -2.35 17.11
C ALA A 212 10.62 -2.33 18.63
N TRP A 213 11.86 -2.46 19.09
CA TRP A 213 12.21 -2.35 20.51
C TRP A 213 11.85 -0.97 21.08
N LYS A 214 12.19 0.11 20.36
CA LYS A 214 11.84 1.48 20.76
C LYS A 214 10.32 1.68 20.81
N VAL A 215 9.57 1.21 19.81
CA VAL A 215 8.10 1.30 19.79
C VAL A 215 7.50 0.54 20.97
N LYS A 216 7.97 -0.67 21.28
CA LYS A 216 7.50 -1.41 22.47
C LYS A 216 7.73 -0.63 23.76
N ARG A 217 8.91 -0.05 23.94
CA ARG A 217 9.23 0.77 25.11
C ARG A 217 8.28 1.97 25.22
N ASP A 218 8.07 2.69 24.12
CA ASP A 218 7.17 3.84 24.07
C ASP A 218 5.71 3.42 24.35
N TRP A 219 5.27 2.28 23.82
CA TRP A 219 3.96 1.69 24.11
C TRP A 219 3.77 1.39 25.59
N THR A 220 4.79 0.79 26.24
CA THR A 220 4.76 0.54 27.69
C THR A 220 4.63 1.83 28.46
N VAL A 221 5.39 2.88 28.13
CA VAL A 221 5.30 4.18 28.82
C VAL A 221 3.89 4.76 28.76
N LEU A 222 3.25 4.76 27.58
CA LEU A 222 1.91 5.32 27.39
C LEU A 222 0.80 4.49 28.04
N ASN A 223 0.99 3.17 28.19
CA ASN A 223 -0.03 2.29 28.77
C ASN A 223 0.20 1.98 30.26
N SER A 224 1.40 2.21 30.79
CA SER A 224 1.70 2.12 32.24
C SER A 224 0.87 3.11 33.05
N SER A 225 0.57 4.29 32.49
CA SER A 225 -0.30 5.30 33.09
C SER A 225 -1.79 4.96 33.03
N ARG A 226 -2.23 4.18 32.03
CA ARG A 226 -3.62 3.68 31.92
C ARG A 226 -3.91 2.54 32.91
N LEU A 227 -2.92 1.73 33.24
CA LEU A 227 -3.05 0.63 34.21
C LEU A 227 -3.06 1.09 35.68
N ARG A 228 -2.83 2.37 35.96
CA ARG A 228 -2.77 2.96 37.32
C ARG A 228 -4.05 3.66 37.80
N ARG A 229 -5.20 3.53 37.11
CA ARG A 229 -6.50 3.98 37.64
C ARG A 229 -7.29 2.81 38.25
N PRO A 230 -7.11 2.46 39.54
CA PRO A 230 -8.12 1.70 40.24
C PRO A 230 -9.35 2.59 40.47
N HIS A 231 -10.53 2.03 40.25
CA HIS A 231 -11.80 2.61 40.69
C HIS A 231 -11.77 2.83 42.20
N SER A 232 -11.66 4.08 42.65
CA SER A 232 -12.21 4.50 43.95
C SER A 232 -13.50 5.29 43.68
N ARG A 233 -14.57 4.55 43.40
CA ARG A 233 -15.94 4.99 43.67
C ARG A 233 -16.50 4.09 44.76
N THR A 234 -16.10 4.37 45.99
CA THR A 234 -16.91 4.04 47.17
C THR A 234 -17.90 5.17 47.33
N SER A 235 -19.14 4.93 46.92
CA SER A 235 -20.31 5.73 47.28
C SER A 235 -20.56 5.55 48.78
N HIS A 236 -20.65 6.65 49.51
CA HIS A 236 -21.38 6.74 50.77
C HIS A 236 -22.74 7.37 50.49
#